data_AF-A0A6P5YY93-F1
#
_entry.id   AF-A0A6P5YY93-F1
#
_cell.length_a   1.000
_cell.length_b   1.000
_cell.length_c   1.000
_cell.angle_alpha   90.00
_cell.angle_beta   90.00
_cell.angle_gamma   90.00
#
_symmetry.space_group_name_H-M   'P 1'
#
loop_
_entity.id
_entity.type
_entity.pdbx_description
1 polymer ?
#
loop_
_entity_poly.entity_id
_entity_poly.type
_entity_poly.pdbx_seq_one_letter_code
_entity_poly.pdbx_strand_id
1 'polypeptide(L)'
;MGASLPPKEANLFKLIVKSYETKQYKKGLKAADAILKKFPDHGDREYREAIKCYRNALRIDPDNIEILRDLSLLQAQMRDLTGFVDTRQQLLHLKPNHCMNWIGFAVAHHLNSNGAKAVEILEAFEGTLEDDYPPDNERCEHGEMLLY
;
A
#
# COMPACT_ATOMS: atom_id res chain seq x y z
N MET A 1 21.93 15.19 14.61
CA MET A 1 22.37 13.95 15.30
C MET A 1 21.22 12.95 15.21
N GLY A 2 21.36 11.89 14.41
CA GLY A 2 20.28 10.94 14.16
C GLY A 2 20.06 10.03 15.36
N ALA A 3 18.96 10.20 16.08
CA ALA A 3 18.68 9.34 17.23
C ALA A 3 18.51 7.88 16.77
N SER A 4 19.20 6.98 17.45
CA SER A 4 18.95 5.54 17.35
C SER A 4 17.58 5.24 17.93
N LEU A 5 16.87 4.28 17.35
CA LEU A 5 15.68 3.72 18.00
C LEU A 5 16.02 3.30 19.43
N PRO A 6 15.10 3.49 20.38
CA PRO A 6 15.26 2.90 21.69
C PRO A 6 15.39 1.37 21.55
N PRO A 7 16.10 0.71 22.48
CA PRO A 7 16.44 -0.71 22.36
C PRO A 7 15.23 -1.65 22.25
N LYS A 8 14.03 -1.20 22.66
CA LYS A 8 12.79 -1.98 22.53
C LYS A 8 12.30 -2.05 21.08
N GLU A 9 12.36 -0.94 20.35
CA GLU A 9 11.90 -0.82 18.97
C GLU A 9 12.92 -1.42 18.00
N ALA A 10 14.22 -1.29 18.27
CA ALA A 10 15.26 -2.03 17.55
C ALA A 10 15.07 -3.57 17.66
N ASN A 11 14.57 -4.04 18.81
CA ASN A 11 14.20 -5.45 18.98
C ASN A 11 12.92 -5.82 18.24
N LEU A 12 11.95 -4.90 18.13
CA LEU A 12 10.78 -5.10 17.27
C LEU A 12 11.19 -5.20 15.79
N PHE A 13 12.13 -4.37 15.31
CA PHE A 13 12.69 -4.54 13.96
C PHE A 13 13.34 -5.91 13.73
N LYS A 14 14.18 -6.35 14.67
CA LYS A 14 14.76 -7.71 14.60
C LYS A 14 13.67 -8.78 14.60
N LEU A 15 12.59 -8.58 15.36
CA LEU A 15 11.45 -9.49 15.37
C LEU A 15 10.69 -9.48 14.04
N ILE A 16 10.55 -8.33 13.39
CA ILE A 16 9.94 -8.20 12.06
C ILE A 16 10.75 -9.03 11.06
N VAL A 17 12.05 -8.78 10.96
CA VAL A 17 12.96 -9.52 10.05
C VAL A 17 12.90 -11.02 10.31
N LYS A 18 13.00 -11.45 11.57
CA LYS A 18 12.90 -12.86 11.95
C LYS A 18 11.52 -13.46 11.68
N SER A 19 10.45 -12.69 11.85
CA SER A 19 9.08 -13.12 11.55
C SER A 19 8.89 -13.31 10.04
N TYR A 20 9.55 -12.50 9.22
CA TYR A 20 9.60 -12.70 7.76
C TYR A 20 10.37 -13.97 7.37
N GLU A 21 11.54 -14.22 7.97
CA GLU A 21 12.32 -15.45 7.74
C GLU A 21 11.55 -16.71 8.13
N THR A 22 10.68 -16.61 9.14
CA THR A 22 9.87 -17.73 9.65
C THR A 22 8.46 -17.79 9.06
N LYS A 23 8.17 -16.98 8.03
CA LYS A 23 6.84 -16.86 7.39
C LYS A 23 5.69 -16.51 8.35
N GLN A 24 6.00 -15.91 9.50
CA GLN A 24 5.03 -15.43 10.49
C GLN A 24 4.62 -13.98 10.19
N TYR A 25 4.05 -13.74 9.01
CA TYR A 25 3.75 -12.40 8.49
C TYR A 25 2.86 -11.57 9.43
N LYS A 26 1.80 -12.18 9.99
CA LYS A 26 0.91 -11.52 10.98
C LYS A 26 1.64 -10.98 12.22
N LYS A 27 2.72 -11.63 12.62
CA LYS A 27 3.52 -11.23 13.79
C LYS A 27 4.48 -10.09 13.45
N GLY A 28 5.09 -10.15 12.27
CA GLY A 28 5.87 -9.05 11.71
C GLY A 28 5.01 -7.79 11.54
N LEU A 29 3.79 -7.95 11.02
CA LEU A 29 2.85 -6.86 10.81
C LEU A 29 2.52 -6.10 12.10
N LYS A 30 2.12 -6.82 13.16
CA LYS A 30 1.83 -6.21 14.47
C LYS A 30 3.04 -5.48 15.08
N ALA A 31 4.24 -6.00 14.85
CA ALA A 31 5.45 -5.37 15.35
C ALA A 31 5.77 -4.08 14.57
N ALA A 32 5.51 -4.05 13.26
CA ALA A 32 5.61 -2.84 12.46
C ALA A 32 4.60 -1.78 12.93
N ASP A 33 3.32 -2.13 13.06
CA ASP A 33 2.26 -1.22 13.53
C ASP A 33 2.58 -0.59 14.89
N ALA A 34 3.15 -1.36 15.82
CA ALA A 34 3.51 -0.89 17.15
C ALA A 34 4.62 0.18 17.12
N ILE A 35 5.53 0.11 16.16
CA ILE A 35 6.59 1.11 15.98
C ILE A 35 5.99 2.38 15.36
N LEU A 36 5.18 2.21 14.30
CA LEU A 36 4.55 3.31 13.58
C LEU A 36 3.63 4.15 14.47
N LYS A 37 2.88 3.51 15.37
CA LYS A 37 1.99 4.18 16.32
C LYS A 37 2.74 5.05 17.34
N LYS A 38 3.99 4.72 17.66
CA LYS A 38 4.68 5.25 18.84
C LYS A 38 5.70 6.34 18.51
N PHE A 39 6.20 6.39 17.28
CA PHE A 39 7.20 7.39 16.86
C PHE A 39 6.88 7.96 15.46
N PRO A 40 5.90 8.87 15.34
CA PRO A 40 5.53 9.47 14.06
C PRO A 40 6.64 10.36 13.46
N ASP A 41 7.41 11.09 14.30
CA ASP A 41 8.48 12.03 13.86
C ASP A 41 9.85 11.37 13.58
N HIS A 42 10.14 10.20 14.18
CA HIS A 42 11.28 9.37 13.73
C HIS A 42 10.95 8.55 12.49
N GLY A 43 9.70 8.63 12.04
CA GLY A 43 9.13 7.84 10.96
C GLY A 43 9.97 7.90 9.69
N ASP A 44 10.47 9.05 9.25
CA ASP A 44 11.10 9.16 7.92
C ASP A 44 12.31 8.24 7.69
N ARG A 45 13.10 7.95 8.72
CA ARG A 45 14.21 7.00 8.60
C ARG A 45 13.71 5.56 8.65
N GLU A 46 12.78 5.29 9.55
CA GLU A 46 12.18 3.99 9.83
C GLU A 46 11.34 3.49 8.66
N TYR A 47 10.54 4.37 8.06
CA TYR A 47 9.74 4.12 6.87
C TYR A 47 10.62 3.76 5.68
N ARG A 48 11.77 4.43 5.51
CA ARG A 48 12.74 4.05 4.46
C ARG A 48 13.32 2.67 4.70
N GLU A 49 13.60 2.30 5.94
CA GLU A 49 14.08 0.96 6.27
C GLU A 49 12.97 -0.10 6.11
N ALA A 50 11.75 0.20 6.52
CA ALA A 50 10.58 -0.64 6.33
C ALA A 50 10.32 -0.89 4.83
N ILE A 51 10.37 0.15 3.99
CA ILE A 51 10.26 0.02 2.53
C ILE A 51 11.32 -0.94 1.99
N LYS A 52 12.58 -0.88 2.46
CA LYS A 52 13.63 -1.83 2.05
C LYS A 52 13.31 -3.27 2.49
N CYS A 53 12.81 -3.46 3.70
CA CYS A 53 12.38 -4.76 4.20
C CYS A 53 11.25 -5.33 3.36
N TYR A 54 10.21 -4.54 3.05
CA TYR A 54 9.10 -4.96 2.20
C TYR A 54 9.57 -5.29 0.78
N ARG A 55 10.45 -4.49 0.18
CA ARG A 55 11.04 -4.82 -1.13
C ARG A 55 11.81 -6.13 -1.11
N ASN A 56 12.55 -6.42 -0.04
CA ASN A 56 13.22 -7.72 0.11
C ASN A 56 12.22 -8.85 0.29
N ALA A 57 11.13 -8.63 1.02
CA ALA A 57 10.08 -9.63 1.18
C ALA A 57 9.39 -9.93 -0.16
N LEU A 58 9.12 -8.91 -0.99
CA LEU A 58 8.61 -9.06 -2.35
C LEU A 58 9.57 -9.76 -3.31
N ARG A 59 10.87 -9.83 -3.01
CA ARG A 59 11.80 -10.68 -3.79
C ARG A 59 11.59 -12.17 -3.52
N ILE A 60 11.07 -12.51 -2.34
CA ILE A 60 10.80 -13.89 -1.93
C ILE A 60 9.38 -14.29 -2.36
N ASP A 61 8.42 -13.38 -2.18
CA ASP A 61 7.01 -13.57 -2.50
C ASP A 61 6.47 -12.31 -3.21
N PRO A 62 6.63 -12.21 -4.55
CA PRO A 62 6.26 -11.02 -5.32
C PRO A 62 4.77 -10.70 -5.29
N ASP A 63 3.93 -11.73 -5.12
CA ASP A 63 2.48 -11.64 -5.27
C ASP A 63 1.76 -11.48 -3.94
N ASN A 64 2.51 -11.18 -2.86
CA ASN A 64 1.95 -11.06 -1.53
C ASN A 64 1.15 -9.76 -1.38
N ILE A 65 -0.18 -9.90 -1.47
CA ILE A 65 -1.13 -8.77 -1.45
C ILE A 65 -1.08 -7.98 -0.15
N GLU A 66 -0.84 -8.64 1.00
CA GLU A 66 -0.72 -7.94 2.29
C GLU A 66 0.49 -7.00 2.26
N ILE A 67 1.65 -7.53 1.88
CA ILE A 67 2.89 -6.75 1.77
C ILE A 67 2.77 -5.61 0.75
N LEU A 68 2.17 -5.87 -0.41
CA LEU A 68 1.96 -4.84 -1.43
C LEU A 68 1.05 -3.72 -0.92
N ARG A 69 -0.02 -4.05 -0.18
CA ARG A 69 -0.91 -3.05 0.45
C ARG A 69 -0.15 -2.19 1.46
N ASP A 70 0.59 -2.82 2.36
CA ASP A 70 1.35 -2.12 3.39
C ASP A 70 2.47 -1.25 2.79
N LEU A 71 3.19 -1.79 1.80
CA LEU A 71 4.20 -1.03 1.06
C LEU A 71 3.58 0.21 0.39
N SER A 72 2.42 0.06 -0.26
CA SER A 72 1.75 1.18 -0.92
C SER A 72 1.34 2.28 0.06
N LEU A 73 0.85 1.91 1.25
CA LEU A 73 0.48 2.89 2.29
C LEU A 73 1.71 3.66 2.78
N LEU A 74 2.81 2.94 3.01
CA LEU A 74 4.07 3.55 3.44
C LEU A 74 4.68 4.47 2.38
N GLN A 75 4.62 4.09 1.11
CA GLN A 75 5.11 4.92 0.01
C GLN A 75 4.29 6.20 -0.13
N ALA A 76 2.96 6.13 -0.01
CA ALA A 76 2.09 7.30 -0.01
C ALA A 76 2.43 8.24 1.16
N GLN A 77 2.61 7.70 2.36
CA GLN A 77 2.95 8.48 3.55
C GLN A 77 4.33 9.15 3.42
N MET A 78 5.30 8.46 2.81
CA MET A 78 6.65 8.98 2.56
C MET A 78 6.75 9.89 1.33
N ARG A 79 5.64 10.14 0.62
CA ARG A 79 5.61 10.83 -0.67
C ARG A 79 6.55 10.21 -1.72
N ASP A 80 6.83 8.91 -1.62
CA ASP A 80 7.43 8.14 -2.71
C ASP A 80 6.33 7.80 -3.73
N LEU A 81 5.92 8.83 -4.47
CA LEU A 81 4.79 8.77 -5.40
C LEU A 81 5.08 7.84 -6.58
N THR A 82 6.33 7.80 -7.04
CA THR A 82 6.77 6.90 -8.09
C THR A 82 6.64 5.44 -7.67
N GLY A 83 7.18 5.09 -6.49
CA GLY A 83 7.06 3.73 -5.98
C GLY A 83 5.61 3.35 -5.65
N PHE A 84 4.82 4.33 -5.20
CA PHE A 84 3.40 4.13 -4.89
C PHE A 84 2.60 3.71 -6.14
N VAL A 85 2.83 4.38 -7.27
CA VAL A 85 2.19 4.04 -8.55
C VAL A 85 2.54 2.61 -8.96
N ASP A 86 3.82 2.23 -8.93
CA ASP A 86 4.28 0.89 -9.33
C ASP A 86 3.64 -0.20 -8.46
N THR A 87 3.61 -0.01 -7.14
CA THR A 87 3.02 -0.98 -6.20
C THR A 87 1.51 -1.09 -6.40
N ARG A 88 0.81 0.03 -6.64
CA ARG A 88 -0.63 0.03 -6.92
C ARG A 88 -0.97 -0.64 -8.24
N GLN A 89 -0.13 -0.47 -9.26
CA GLN A 89 -0.26 -1.19 -10.53
C GLN A 89 -0.14 -2.70 -10.33
N GLN A 90 0.81 -3.17 -9.51
CA GLN A 90 0.94 -4.60 -9.19
C GLN A 90 -0.29 -5.13 -8.45
N LEU A 91 -0.81 -4.39 -7.46
CA LEU A 91 -2.05 -4.76 -6.76
C LEU A 91 -3.24 -4.88 -7.71
N LEU A 92 -3.36 -3.96 -8.66
CA LEU A 92 -4.40 -4.00 -9.68
C LEU A 92 -4.24 -5.21 -10.60
N HIS A 93 -3.02 -5.52 -11.02
CA HIS A 93 -2.76 -6.70 -11.86
C HIS A 93 -3.10 -8.02 -11.16
N LEU A 94 -2.82 -8.13 -9.86
CA LEU A 94 -3.14 -9.33 -9.07
C LEU A 94 -4.63 -9.47 -8.75
N LYS A 95 -5.33 -8.35 -8.56
CA LYS A 95 -6.76 -8.32 -8.22
C LYS A 95 -7.48 -7.22 -9.01
N PRO A 96 -7.72 -7.44 -10.31
CA PRO A 96 -8.40 -6.48 -11.16
C PRO A 96 -9.89 -6.35 -10.83
N ASN A 97 -10.51 -7.41 -10.30
CA ASN A 97 -11.95 -7.40 -9.98
C ASN A 97 -12.28 -6.66 -8.68
N HIS A 98 -11.28 -6.09 -8.00
CA HIS A 98 -11.48 -5.43 -6.72
C HIS A 98 -11.44 -3.91 -6.91
N CYS A 99 -12.62 -3.26 -6.86
CA CYS A 99 -12.81 -1.82 -7.06
C CYS A 99 -11.75 -0.95 -6.35
N MET A 100 -11.46 -1.21 -5.07
CA MET A 100 -10.48 -0.41 -4.32
C MET A 100 -9.07 -0.39 -4.94
N ASN A 101 -8.70 -1.40 -5.74
CA ASN A 101 -7.41 -1.42 -6.40
C ASN A 101 -7.37 -0.45 -7.60
N TRP A 102 -8.47 -0.32 -8.34
CA TRP A 102 -8.62 0.69 -9.40
C TRP A 102 -8.58 2.10 -8.82
N ILE A 103 -9.37 2.35 -7.77
CA ILE A 103 -9.37 3.63 -7.05
C ILE A 103 -7.97 3.93 -6.50
N GLY A 104 -7.32 2.96 -5.85
CA GLY A 104 -5.98 3.12 -5.31
C GLY A 104 -4.93 3.45 -6.37
N PHE A 105 -5.08 2.91 -7.59
CA PHE A 105 -4.19 3.20 -8.72
C PHE A 105 -4.44 4.58 -9.34
N ALA A 106 -5.71 4.98 -9.51
CA ALA A 106 -6.08 6.32 -9.95
C ALA A 106 -5.58 7.39 -8.98
N VAL A 107 -5.77 7.20 -7.67
CA VAL A 107 -5.27 8.09 -6.61
C VAL A 107 -3.75 8.20 -6.66
N ALA A 108 -3.04 7.09 -6.89
CA ALA A 108 -1.57 7.13 -7.02
C ALA A 108 -1.11 8.03 -8.18
N HIS A 109 -1.76 7.93 -9.34
CA HIS A 109 -1.48 8.78 -10.48
C HIS A 109 -1.84 10.25 -10.25
N HIS A 110 -2.98 10.51 -9.59
CA HIS A 110 -3.40 11.85 -9.23
C HIS A 110 -2.39 12.52 -8.27
N LEU A 111 -1.98 11.81 -7.21
CA LEU A 111 -0.97 12.31 -6.27
C LEU A 111 0.39 12.51 -6.94
N ASN A 112 0.75 11.68 -7.93
CA ASN A 112 1.96 11.84 -8.74
C ASN A 112 1.86 12.95 -9.81
N SER A 113 0.90 13.88 -9.68
CA SER A 113 0.67 15.01 -10.60
C SER A 113 0.30 14.61 -12.04
N ASN A 114 -0.07 13.36 -12.27
CA ASN A 114 -0.51 12.84 -13.57
C ASN A 114 -2.03 12.69 -13.59
N GLY A 115 -2.74 13.81 -13.43
CA GLY A 115 -4.21 13.84 -13.36
C GLY A 115 -4.89 13.28 -14.61
N ALA A 116 -4.35 13.54 -15.81
CA ALA A 116 -4.89 13.00 -17.06
C ALA A 116 -4.96 11.47 -17.07
N LYS A 117 -3.90 10.82 -16.57
CA LYS A 117 -3.84 9.36 -16.49
C LYS A 117 -4.75 8.80 -15.41
N ALA A 118 -4.96 9.53 -14.31
CA ALA A 118 -5.92 9.14 -13.29
C ALA A 118 -7.36 9.08 -13.85
N VAL A 119 -7.73 10.05 -14.69
CA VAL A 119 -9.03 10.07 -15.38
C VAL A 119 -9.15 8.88 -16.33
N GLU A 120 -8.15 8.63 -17.18
CA GLU A 120 -8.12 7.47 -18.09
C GLU A 120 -8.30 6.14 -17.33
N ILE A 121 -7.70 6.00 -16.15
CA ILE A 121 -7.84 4.80 -15.31
C ILE A 121 -9.28 4.66 -14.77
N LEU A 122 -9.92 5.76 -14.38
CA LEU A 122 -11.29 5.74 -13.89
C LEU A 122 -12.28 5.45 -15.03
N GLU A 123 -12.09 6.04 -16.21
CA GLU A 123 -12.86 5.73 -17.41
C GLU A 123 -12.72 4.25 -17.80
N ALA A 124 -11.49 3.70 -17.72
CA ALA A 124 -11.26 2.28 -17.95
C ALA A 124 -11.96 1.40 -16.90
N PHE A 125 -12.00 1.84 -15.64
CA PHE A 125 -12.73 1.14 -14.58
C PHE A 125 -14.25 1.17 -14.82
N GLU A 126 -14.83 2.31 -15.18
CA GLU A 126 -16.25 2.43 -15.54
C GLU A 126 -16.61 1.49 -16.71
N GLY A 127 -15.77 1.44 -17.74
CA GLY A 127 -15.96 0.51 -18.86
C GLY A 127 -15.95 -0.97 -18.44
N THR A 128 -15.27 -1.34 -17.35
CA THR A 128 -15.34 -2.71 -16.81
C THR A 128 -16.63 -3.02 -16.05
N LEU A 129 -17.35 -1.98 -15.59
CA LEU A 129 -18.61 -2.13 -14.86
C LEU A 129 -19.84 -2.20 -15.79
N GLU A 130 -19.77 -1.57 -16.97
CA GLU A 130 -20.86 -1.59 -17.94
C GLU A 130 -21.14 -2.98 -18.53
N ASP A 131 -20.14 -3.87 -18.57
CA ASP A 131 -20.26 -5.23 -19.11
C ASP A 131 -20.84 -6.26 -18.10
N ASP A 132 -20.90 -5.93 -16.81
CA ASP A 132 -21.11 -6.90 -15.73
C ASP A 132 -22.22 -6.50 -14.75
N TYR A 133 -23.25 -5.74 -15.17
CA TYR A 133 -24.31 -5.18 -14.31
C TYR A 133 -24.98 -6.23 -13.39
N PRO A 134 -24.62 -6.35 -12.10
CA PRO A 134 -25.30 -7.22 -11.15
C PRO A 134 -26.36 -6.39 -10.39
N PRO A 135 -27.40 -7.03 -9.83
CA PRO A 135 -28.54 -6.32 -9.28
C PRO A 135 -28.19 -5.55 -8.01
N ASP A 136 -28.47 -4.24 -8.01
CA ASP A 136 -28.72 -3.23 -6.94
C ASP A 136 -27.99 -3.24 -5.59
N ASN A 137 -27.46 -4.36 -5.10
CA ASN A 137 -26.97 -4.53 -3.75
C ASN A 137 -25.46 -4.22 -3.59
N GLU A 138 -24.74 -4.07 -4.71
CA GLU A 138 -23.33 -3.66 -4.75
C GLU A 138 -23.15 -2.17 -5.14
N ARG A 139 -24.25 -1.39 -5.12
CA ARG A 139 -24.26 0.09 -5.29
C ARG A 139 -23.48 0.86 -4.22
N CYS A 140 -22.85 0.17 -3.27
CA CYS A 140 -22.48 0.73 -1.97
C CYS A 140 -21.26 1.68 -1.98
N GLU A 141 -20.64 2.00 -3.11
CA GLU A 141 -19.55 2.97 -3.18
C GLU A 141 -19.68 4.02 -4.31
N HIS A 142 -20.73 3.99 -5.14
CA HIS A 142 -20.88 4.90 -6.28
C HIS A 142 -21.42 6.30 -5.92
N GLY A 143 -21.97 6.50 -4.72
CA GLY A 143 -22.57 7.78 -4.33
C GLY A 143 -21.58 8.85 -3.86
N GLU A 144 -20.39 8.46 -3.38
CA GLU A 144 -19.46 9.39 -2.72
C GLU A 144 -18.31 9.87 -3.62
N MET A 145 -18.05 9.20 -4.75
CA MET A 145 -16.97 9.58 -5.68
C MET A 145 -17.35 10.69 -6.68
N LEU A 146 -18.64 10.88 -6.93
CA LEU A 146 -19.17 11.92 -7.83
C LEU A 146 -19.29 13.32 -7.18
N LEU A 147 -18.84 13.48 -5.93
CA LEU A 147 -18.95 14.72 -5.15
C LEU A 147 -17.62 15.49 -4.94
N TYR A 148 -16.55 15.11 -5.64
CA TYR A 148 -15.30 15.89 -5.71
C TYR A 148 -15.01 16.34 -7.14
#